data_AF-A0A9E0CAK7-F1
#
_entry.id   AF-A0A9E0CAK7-F1
#
_cell.length_a   1.000
_cell.length_b   1.000
_cell.length_c   1.000
_cell.angle_alpha   90.00
_cell.angle_beta   90.00
_cell.angle_gamma   90.00
#
_symmetry.space_group_name_H-M   'P 1'
#
loop_
_entity.id
_entity.type
_entity.pdbx_description
1 polymer ?
#
loop_
_entity_poly.entity_id
_entity_poly.type
_entity_poly.pdbx_seq_one_letter_code
_entity_poly.pdbx_strand_id
1 'polypeptide(L)'
;MPTIEQIRAARALIGWSQGELAEQAGLSQTGIARIENGTNQPNSSTIDKITKAFDNAGILFIPGGVQRVQDKLIVFEGEDCLRRLQDDIFHALQTTKGEVLLLGIAEIAPEEKKNYDYTLMHIERMKKAGISERILVRDDEKTFLAPKSWYRAIPEKYFSPYTVFIYSTKIALALRDPHNKVLLLDNFFFAEGMKSFFNMLWDNGKPFD
;
A
#
# COMPACT_ATOMS: atom_id res chain seq x y z
N MET A 1 -11.42 -4.78 -14.68
CA MET A 1 -11.05 -5.69 -15.78
C MET A 1 -10.37 -4.87 -16.85
N PRO A 2 -9.16 -5.23 -17.29
CA PRO A 2 -8.46 -4.53 -18.37
C PRO A 2 -9.22 -4.70 -19.70
N THR A 3 -9.19 -3.65 -20.51
CA THR A 3 -9.69 -3.67 -21.89
C THR A 3 -8.72 -4.40 -22.82
N ILE A 4 -9.19 -4.78 -24.01
CA ILE A 4 -8.35 -5.41 -25.04
C ILE A 4 -7.20 -4.47 -25.45
N GLU A 5 -7.50 -3.18 -25.57
CA GLU A 5 -6.55 -2.12 -25.88
C GLU A 5 -5.47 -2.02 -24.80
N GLN A 6 -5.85 -2.10 -23.52
CA GLN A 6 -4.91 -2.13 -22.41
C GLN A 6 -4.04 -3.39 -22.44
N ILE A 7 -4.58 -4.57 -22.74
CA ILE A 7 -3.78 -5.81 -22.86
C ILE A 7 -2.70 -5.65 -23.94
N ARG A 8 -3.09 -5.14 -25.12
CA ARG A 8 -2.16 -4.86 -26.22
C ARG A 8 -1.12 -3.81 -25.84
N ALA A 9 -1.54 -2.75 -25.17
CA ALA A 9 -0.64 -1.68 -24.71
C ALA A 9 0.36 -2.18 -23.66
N ALA A 10 -0.08 -2.98 -22.68
CA ALA A 10 0.77 -3.58 -21.67
C ALA A 10 1.83 -4.48 -22.32
N ARG A 11 1.39 -5.33 -23.25
CA ARG A 11 2.27 -6.21 -24.01
C ARG A 11 3.31 -5.42 -24.81
N ALA A 12 2.88 -4.40 -25.55
CA ALA A 12 3.77 -3.54 -26.32
C ALA A 12 4.74 -2.76 -25.42
N LEU A 13 4.29 -2.29 -24.26
CA LEU A 13 5.11 -1.56 -23.30
C LEU A 13 6.30 -2.38 -22.81
N ILE A 14 6.13 -3.68 -22.58
CA ILE A 14 7.22 -4.59 -22.12
C ILE A 14 7.86 -5.39 -23.25
N GLY A 15 7.47 -5.15 -24.51
CA GLY A 15 8.07 -5.81 -25.67
C GLY A 15 7.70 -7.28 -25.85
N TRP A 16 6.67 -7.78 -25.16
CA TRP A 16 6.24 -9.17 -25.29
C TRP A 16 5.54 -9.44 -26.64
N SER A 17 5.77 -10.63 -27.16
CA SER A 17 4.97 -11.27 -28.20
C SER A 17 3.69 -11.87 -27.60
N GLN A 18 2.73 -12.23 -28.46
CA GLN A 18 1.53 -12.95 -28.02
C GLN A 18 1.88 -14.33 -27.42
N GLY A 19 2.98 -14.95 -27.89
CA GLY A 19 3.48 -16.21 -27.37
C GLY A 19 4.02 -16.08 -25.96
N GLU A 20 4.82 -15.04 -25.69
CA GLU A 20 5.34 -14.77 -24.35
C GLU A 20 4.21 -14.46 -23.36
N LEU A 21 3.22 -13.64 -23.74
CA LEU A 21 2.06 -13.42 -22.88
C LEU A 21 1.30 -14.71 -22.60
N ALA A 22 1.15 -15.58 -23.62
CA ALA A 22 0.47 -16.86 -23.46
C ALA A 22 1.22 -17.78 -22.47
N GLU A 23 2.54 -17.87 -22.59
CA GLU A 23 3.38 -18.63 -21.68
C GLU A 23 3.26 -18.12 -20.24
N GLN A 24 3.44 -16.82 -20.02
CA GLN A 24 3.38 -16.21 -18.68
C GLN A 24 1.99 -16.31 -18.04
N ALA A 25 0.92 -16.27 -18.83
CA ALA A 25 -0.46 -16.42 -18.36
C ALA A 25 -0.93 -17.88 -18.26
N GLY A 26 -0.15 -18.85 -18.72
CA GLY A 26 -0.58 -20.26 -18.82
C GLY A 26 -1.80 -20.45 -19.73
N LEU A 27 -1.77 -19.81 -20.90
CA LEU A 27 -2.80 -19.82 -21.94
C LEU A 27 -2.18 -20.23 -23.29
N SER A 28 -3.00 -20.45 -24.32
CA SER A 28 -2.50 -20.70 -25.68
C SER A 28 -2.25 -19.39 -26.44
N GLN A 29 -1.22 -19.34 -27.27
CA GLN A 29 -0.94 -18.19 -28.14
C GLN A 29 -2.14 -17.85 -29.03
N THR A 30 -2.80 -18.85 -29.61
CA THR A 30 -4.02 -18.67 -30.40
C THR A 30 -5.15 -18.05 -29.56
N GLY A 31 -5.25 -18.42 -28.29
CA GLY A 31 -6.21 -17.84 -27.35
C GLY A 31 -5.94 -16.35 -27.12
N ILE A 32 -4.70 -15.97 -26.83
CA ILE A 32 -4.28 -14.57 -26.69
C ILE A 32 -4.57 -13.78 -27.98
N ALA A 33 -4.21 -14.32 -29.14
CA ALA A 33 -4.47 -13.67 -30.43
C ALA A 33 -5.96 -13.41 -30.67
N ARG A 34 -6.83 -14.39 -30.34
CA ARG A 34 -8.28 -14.23 -30.48
C ARG A 34 -8.85 -13.17 -29.54
N ILE A 35 -8.33 -13.08 -28.32
CA ILE A 35 -8.69 -12.05 -27.34
C ILE A 35 -8.26 -10.67 -27.86
N GLU A 36 -6.99 -10.51 -28.28
CA GLU A 36 -6.47 -9.23 -28.77
C GLU A 36 -7.17 -8.72 -30.03
N ASN A 37 -7.69 -9.63 -30.85
CA ASN A 37 -8.46 -9.31 -32.05
C ASN A 37 -9.97 -9.13 -31.78
N GLY A 38 -10.44 -9.26 -30.54
CA GLY A 38 -11.85 -9.14 -30.18
C GLY A 38 -12.75 -10.29 -30.66
N THR A 39 -12.17 -11.35 -31.22
CA THR A 39 -12.90 -12.53 -31.71
C THR A 39 -13.29 -13.51 -30.61
N ASN A 40 -12.74 -13.35 -29.41
CA ASN A 40 -13.11 -14.13 -28.22
C ASN A 40 -13.14 -13.21 -27.00
N GLN A 41 -14.25 -13.17 -26.29
CA GLN A 41 -14.32 -12.48 -25.01
C GLN A 41 -13.77 -13.38 -23.90
N PRO A 42 -12.69 -12.98 -23.20
CA PRO A 42 -12.17 -13.76 -22.09
C PRO A 42 -13.15 -13.74 -20.91
N ASN A 43 -13.33 -14.89 -20.27
CA ASN A 43 -14.02 -14.95 -18.98
C ASN A 43 -13.16 -14.36 -17.85
N SER A 44 -13.73 -14.23 -16.66
CA SER A 44 -13.04 -13.70 -15.48
C SER A 44 -11.74 -14.43 -15.16
N SER A 45 -11.74 -15.77 -15.18
CA SER A 45 -10.54 -16.56 -14.90
C SER A 45 -9.41 -16.32 -15.90
N THR A 46 -9.72 -16.18 -17.18
CA THR A 46 -8.75 -15.86 -18.23
C THR A 46 -8.19 -14.45 -18.06
N ILE A 47 -9.06 -13.48 -17.72
CA ILE A 47 -8.62 -12.13 -17.39
C ILE A 47 -7.67 -12.14 -16.18
N ASP A 48 -8.01 -12.85 -15.11
CA ASP A 48 -7.18 -12.89 -13.90
C ASP A 48 -5.79 -13.47 -14.19
N LYS A 49 -5.71 -14.49 -15.05
CA LYS A 49 -4.42 -15.05 -15.51
C LYS A 49 -3.59 -14.03 -16.28
N ILE A 50 -4.22 -13.31 -17.21
CA ILE A 50 -3.55 -12.25 -18.00
C ILE A 50 -3.09 -11.12 -17.08
N THR A 51 -3.96 -10.65 -16.18
CA THR A 51 -3.62 -9.59 -15.23
C THR A 51 -2.46 -10.01 -14.33
N LYS A 52 -2.48 -11.22 -13.75
CA LYS A 52 -1.37 -11.73 -12.94
C LYS A 52 -0.06 -11.83 -13.72
N ALA A 53 -0.10 -12.25 -14.99
CA ALA A 53 1.11 -12.30 -15.82
C ALA A 53 1.75 -10.91 -15.97
N PHE A 54 0.94 -9.87 -16.19
CA PHE A 54 1.43 -8.50 -16.26
C PHE A 54 1.84 -7.93 -14.90
N ASP A 55 1.11 -8.24 -13.84
CA ASP A 55 1.46 -7.84 -12.48
C ASP A 55 2.86 -8.35 -12.10
N ASN A 56 3.14 -9.63 -12.39
CA ASN A 56 4.45 -10.24 -12.17
C ASN A 56 5.56 -9.62 -13.02
N ALA A 57 5.21 -9.03 -14.17
CA ALA A 57 6.13 -8.30 -15.04
C ALA A 57 6.26 -6.81 -14.67
N GLY A 58 5.69 -6.38 -13.54
CA GLY A 58 5.78 -5.01 -13.08
C GLY A 58 4.86 -4.04 -13.84
N ILE A 59 3.76 -4.52 -14.43
CA ILE A 59 2.80 -3.69 -15.17
C ILE A 59 1.49 -3.58 -14.41
N LEU A 60 1.04 -2.34 -14.20
CA LEU A 60 -0.25 -2.04 -13.61
C LEU A 60 -1.24 -1.50 -14.65
N PHE A 61 -2.45 -2.04 -14.64
CA PHE A 61 -3.58 -1.48 -15.38
C PHE A 61 -4.22 -0.33 -14.59
N ILE A 62 -4.33 0.84 -15.21
CA ILE A 62 -4.91 2.05 -14.61
C ILE A 62 -6.08 2.57 -15.45
N PRO A 63 -6.96 3.44 -14.92
CA PRO A 63 -8.01 4.05 -15.74
C PRO A 63 -7.43 4.70 -16.99
N GLY A 64 -7.88 4.24 -18.16
CA GLY A 64 -7.44 4.77 -19.46
C GLY A 64 -6.04 4.34 -19.93
N GLY A 65 -5.33 3.46 -19.22
CA GLY A 65 -3.97 3.11 -19.63
C GLY A 65 -3.30 1.96 -18.88
N VAL A 66 -1.98 1.87 -19.07
CA VAL A 66 -1.06 0.92 -18.43
C VAL A 66 0.19 1.68 -17.99
N GLN A 67 0.81 1.27 -16.90
CA GLN A 67 2.05 1.87 -16.42
C GLN A 67 3.03 0.81 -15.91
N ARG A 68 4.32 1.11 -16.00
CA ARG A 68 5.35 0.34 -15.27
C ARG A 68 5.30 0.73 -13.80
N VAL A 69 5.36 -0.25 -12.93
CA VAL A 69 5.66 -0.04 -11.52
C VAL A 69 7.14 0.37 -11.42
N GLN A 70 7.39 1.51 -10.78
CA GLN A 70 8.75 1.97 -10.49
C GLN A 70 9.07 1.62 -9.06
N ASP A 71 10.19 0.95 -8.82
CA ASP A 71 10.70 0.69 -7.48
C ASP A 71 11.46 1.91 -6.98
N LYS A 72 10.81 2.73 -6.16
CA LYS A 72 11.48 3.87 -5.53
C LYS A 72 11.69 3.59 -4.05
N LEU A 73 12.96 3.44 -3.66
CA LEU A 73 13.37 3.43 -2.27
C LEU A 73 13.82 4.83 -1.87
N ILE A 74 13.21 5.38 -0.83
CA ILE A 74 13.57 6.66 -0.23
C ILE A 74 13.95 6.42 1.23
N VAL A 75 15.05 7.02 1.66
CA VAL A 75 15.46 7.01 3.06
C VAL A 75 15.34 8.42 3.61
N PHE A 76 14.57 8.59 4.69
CA PHE A 76 14.61 9.80 5.50
C PHE A 76 15.49 9.52 6.72
N GLU A 77 16.55 10.30 6.90
CA GLU A 77 17.44 10.22 8.06
C GLU A 77 17.37 11.52 8.85
N GLY A 78 17.57 11.43 10.16
CA GLY A 78 17.59 12.57 11.07
C GLY A 78 16.33 12.68 11.92
N GLU A 79 16.36 13.60 12.89
CA GLU A 79 15.27 13.82 13.85
C GLU A 79 13.92 14.17 13.19
N ASP A 80 13.94 14.68 11.96
CA ASP A 80 12.75 15.06 11.20
C ASP A 80 12.22 13.94 10.27
N CYS A 81 12.81 12.74 10.31
CA CYS A 81 12.42 11.64 9.41
C CYS A 81 10.93 11.29 9.49
N LEU A 82 10.35 11.28 10.70
CA LEU A 82 8.93 11.00 10.91
C LEU A 82 8.05 12.12 10.37
N ARG A 83 8.47 13.38 10.55
CA ARG A 83 7.78 14.55 9.99
C ARG A 83 7.70 14.46 8.47
N ARG A 84 8.82 14.12 7.83
CA ARG A 84 8.89 13.96 6.37
C ARG A 84 7.99 12.83 5.87
N LEU A 85 7.89 11.74 6.61
CA LEU A 85 6.94 10.67 6.34
C LEU A 85 5.49 11.16 6.45
N GLN A 86 5.15 11.87 7.53
CA GLN A 86 3.82 12.44 7.74
C GLN A 86 3.45 13.46 6.64
N ASP A 87 4.40 14.25 6.14
CA ASP A 87 4.21 15.12 4.99
C ASP A 87 3.99 14.35 3.69
N ASP A 88 4.74 13.29 3.44
CA ASP A 88 4.55 12.41 2.27
C ASP A 88 3.16 11.75 2.28
N ILE A 89 2.74 11.20 3.42
CA ILE A 89 1.41 10.60 3.62
C ILE A 89 0.30 11.60 3.28
N PHE A 90 0.38 12.81 3.84
CA PHE A 90 -0.65 13.83 3.62
C PHE A 90 -0.74 14.22 2.14
N HIS A 91 0.39 14.51 1.50
CA HIS A 91 0.40 14.90 0.09
C HIS A 91 -0.05 13.76 -0.83
N ALA A 92 0.25 12.51 -0.50
CA ALA A 92 -0.16 11.34 -1.27
C ALA A 92 -1.68 11.10 -1.24
N LEU A 93 -2.36 11.49 -0.15
CA LEU A 93 -3.76 11.12 0.09
C LEU A 93 -4.75 12.29 0.10
N GLN A 94 -4.30 13.55 0.24
CA GLN A 94 -5.18 14.71 0.40
C GLN A 94 -6.21 14.90 -0.73
N THR A 95 -5.94 14.40 -1.93
CA THR A 95 -6.85 14.48 -3.08
C THR A 95 -7.77 13.27 -3.20
N THR A 96 -7.30 12.09 -2.80
CA THR A 96 -8.03 10.82 -2.94
C THR A 96 -8.88 10.49 -1.72
N LYS A 97 -8.63 11.14 -0.57
CA LYS A 97 -9.27 10.84 0.72
C LYS A 97 -9.07 9.38 1.12
N GLY A 98 -7.86 8.88 0.87
CA GLY A 98 -7.53 7.48 1.12
C GLY A 98 -7.34 7.14 2.59
N GLU A 99 -6.83 5.95 2.84
CA GLU A 99 -6.63 5.38 4.16
C GLU A 99 -5.13 5.14 4.41
N VAL A 100 -4.71 5.32 5.66
CA VAL A 100 -3.39 4.90 6.16
C VAL A 100 -3.57 3.70 7.08
N LEU A 101 -2.76 2.66 6.90
CA LEU A 101 -2.74 1.48 7.75
C LEU A 101 -1.46 1.48 8.56
N LEU A 102 -1.59 1.39 9.89
CA LEU A 102 -0.47 1.45 10.82
C LEU A 102 -0.37 0.15 11.60
N LEU A 103 0.77 -0.53 11.51
CA LEU A 103 1.09 -1.71 12.30
C LEU A 103 2.24 -1.40 13.25
N GLY A 104 2.11 -1.78 14.52
CA GLY A 104 3.24 -1.70 15.44
C GLY A 104 3.53 -0.27 15.91
N ILE A 105 2.50 0.58 16.02
CA ILE A 105 2.70 1.91 16.62
C ILE A 105 2.78 1.77 18.13
N ALA A 106 3.87 2.29 18.71
CA ALA A 106 3.86 2.78 20.08
C ALA A 106 3.66 4.29 19.97
N GLU A 107 2.59 4.81 20.57
CA GLU A 107 2.24 6.22 20.43
C GLU A 107 3.39 7.13 20.88
N ILE A 108 3.48 8.31 20.25
CA ILE A 108 4.46 9.31 20.64
C ILE A 108 4.08 9.85 22.01
N ALA A 109 5.00 9.82 22.96
CA ALA A 109 4.75 10.29 24.30
C ALA A 109 4.82 11.83 24.35
N PRO A 110 4.03 12.52 25.20
CA PRO A 110 4.09 13.98 25.35
C PRO A 110 5.49 14.54 25.65
N GLU A 111 6.36 13.74 26.26
CA GLU A 111 7.75 14.06 26.58
C GLU A 111 8.61 14.28 25.33
N GLU A 112 8.23 13.72 24.18
CA GLU A 112 8.90 13.88 22.88
C GLU A 112 8.50 15.19 22.16
N LYS A 113 7.82 16.11 22.86
CA LYS A 113 7.42 17.49 22.50
C LYS A 113 7.26 17.78 21.00
N LYS A 114 8.36 18.08 20.29
CA LYS A 114 8.34 18.47 18.86
C LYS A 114 7.68 17.42 17.96
N ASN A 115 7.89 16.13 18.24
CA ASN A 115 7.28 15.04 17.47
C ASN A 115 5.81 14.83 17.86
N TYR A 116 5.50 15.04 19.14
CA TYR A 116 4.14 14.96 19.66
C TYR A 116 3.23 16.03 19.06
N ASP A 117 3.62 17.30 19.16
CA ASP A 117 2.84 18.45 18.66
C ASP A 117 2.61 18.35 17.16
N TYR A 118 3.64 17.94 16.42
CA TYR A 118 3.54 17.78 14.97
C TYR A 118 2.62 16.60 14.61
N THR A 119 2.67 15.50 15.35
CA THR A 119 1.78 14.34 15.13
C THR A 119 0.32 14.69 15.39
N LEU A 120 0.02 15.45 16.45
CA LEU A 120 -1.33 15.95 16.69
C LEU A 120 -1.83 16.85 15.55
N MET A 121 -1.01 17.80 15.10
CA MET A 121 -1.32 18.63 13.94
C MET A 121 -1.56 17.77 12.68
N HIS A 122 -0.72 16.76 12.48
CA HIS A 122 -0.80 15.84 11.34
C HIS A 122 -2.13 15.06 11.33
N ILE A 123 -2.53 14.49 12.46
CA ILE A 123 -3.82 13.81 12.63
C ILE A 123 -4.98 14.75 12.31
N GLU A 124 -4.93 15.99 12.80
CA GLU A 124 -6.00 16.97 12.56
C GLU A 124 -6.09 17.42 11.08
N ARG A 125 -4.96 17.59 10.38
CA ARG A 125 -5.00 17.89 8.93
C ARG A 125 -5.51 16.69 8.12
N MET A 126 -5.20 15.46 8.51
CA MET A 126 -5.72 14.26 7.85
C MET A 126 -7.24 14.17 8.00
N LYS A 127 -7.77 14.34 9.21
CA LYS A 127 -9.22 14.37 9.46
C LYS A 127 -9.93 15.42 8.59
N LYS A 128 -9.39 16.64 8.53
CA LYS A 128 -9.95 17.72 7.69
C LYS A 128 -9.94 17.40 6.20
N ALA A 129 -8.93 16.68 5.73
CA ALA A 129 -8.85 16.20 4.35
C ALA A 129 -9.74 14.97 4.08
N GLY A 130 -10.37 14.39 5.10
CA GLY A 130 -11.15 13.16 4.98
C GLY A 130 -10.30 11.90 4.83
N ILE A 131 -9.03 11.95 5.26
CA ILE A 131 -8.14 10.79 5.34
C ILE A 131 -8.42 10.06 6.65
N SER A 132 -8.57 8.74 6.58
CA SER A 132 -8.79 7.88 7.75
C SER A 132 -7.56 7.02 8.06
N GLU A 133 -7.50 6.51 9.29
CA GLU A 133 -6.49 5.52 9.66
C GLU A 133 -7.11 4.27 10.29
N ARG A 134 -6.41 3.16 10.11
CA ARG A 134 -6.60 1.93 10.89
C ARG A 134 -5.28 1.56 11.55
N ILE A 135 -5.33 1.39 12.86
CA ILE A 135 -4.15 1.32 13.70
C ILE A 135 -4.18 0.02 14.51
N LEU A 136 -3.15 -0.80 14.36
CA LEU A 136 -2.93 -2.02 15.14
C LEU A 136 -1.91 -1.75 16.24
N VAL A 137 -2.36 -1.86 17.48
CA VAL A 137 -1.58 -1.67 18.71
C VAL A 137 -1.53 -2.94 19.55
N ARG A 138 -0.68 -2.97 20.58
CA ARG A 138 -0.69 -4.04 21.57
C ARG A 138 -2.02 -4.05 22.34
N ASP A 139 -2.38 -5.21 22.86
CA ASP A 139 -3.59 -5.40 23.68
C ASP A 139 -3.52 -4.74 25.07
N ASP A 140 -2.32 -4.34 25.50
CA ASP A 140 -2.10 -3.57 26.72
C ASP A 140 -2.02 -2.05 26.51
N GLU A 141 -2.26 -1.56 25.29
CA GLU A 141 -2.18 -0.14 24.96
C GLU A 141 -3.24 0.69 25.71
N LYS A 142 -2.81 1.83 26.25
CA LYS A 142 -3.64 2.74 27.06
C LYS A 142 -3.64 4.17 26.54
N THR A 143 -2.74 4.49 25.63
CA THR A 143 -2.55 5.82 25.08
C THR A 143 -3.07 5.85 23.64
N PHE A 144 -3.89 6.85 23.32
CA PHE A 144 -4.49 7.01 22.00
C PHE A 144 -4.37 8.48 21.59
N LEU A 145 -3.76 8.76 20.44
CA LEU A 145 -3.69 10.10 19.86
C LEU A 145 -4.80 10.35 18.82
N ALA A 146 -5.21 9.30 18.12
CA ALA A 146 -6.31 9.33 17.18
C ALA A 146 -7.64 8.85 17.84
N PRO A 147 -8.80 8.98 17.17
CA PRO A 147 -10.05 8.44 17.70
C PRO A 147 -9.94 6.94 18.00
N LYS A 148 -10.41 6.50 19.18
CA LYS A 148 -10.36 5.08 19.58
C LYS A 148 -10.95 4.10 18.56
N SER A 149 -11.97 4.53 17.81
CA SER A 149 -12.59 3.75 16.73
C SER A 149 -11.62 3.35 15.61
N TRP A 150 -10.46 4.00 15.51
CA TRP A 150 -9.40 3.68 14.54
C TRP A 150 -8.47 2.58 15.01
N TYR A 151 -8.56 2.15 16.28
CA TYR A 151 -7.63 1.20 16.88
C TYR A 151 -8.22 -0.20 16.99
N ARG A 152 -7.35 -1.20 16.79
CA ARG A 152 -7.57 -2.58 17.21
C ARG A 152 -6.34 -3.13 17.92
N ALA A 153 -6.58 -3.90 18.97
CA ALA A 153 -5.57 -4.62 19.72
C ALA A 153 -5.23 -5.95 19.05
N ILE A 154 -3.94 -6.27 18.95
CA ILE A 154 -3.42 -7.58 18.56
C ILE A 154 -2.55 -8.18 19.66
N PRO A 155 -2.44 -9.52 19.76
CA PRO A 155 -1.57 -10.18 20.72
C PRO A 155 -0.10 -9.75 20.56
N GLU A 156 0.60 -9.54 21.68
CA GLU A 156 2.02 -9.11 21.72
C GLU A 156 2.94 -9.95 20.80
N LYS A 157 2.73 -11.27 20.73
CA LYS A 157 3.53 -12.17 19.87
C LYS A 157 3.47 -11.85 18.37
N TYR A 158 2.47 -11.10 17.92
CA TYR A 158 2.31 -10.63 16.54
C TYR A 158 2.61 -9.14 16.37
N PHE A 159 2.94 -8.45 17.48
CA PHE A 159 3.25 -7.04 17.46
C PHE A 159 4.64 -6.82 16.87
N SER A 160 4.72 -5.93 15.88
CA SER A 160 5.99 -5.53 15.27
C SER A 160 6.73 -4.55 16.20
N PRO A 161 8.03 -4.72 16.45
CA PRO A 161 8.83 -3.75 17.21
C PRO A 161 9.06 -2.43 16.45
N TYR A 162 8.77 -2.41 15.14
CA TYR A 162 8.86 -1.24 14.27
C TYR A 162 7.48 -0.82 13.79
N THR A 163 7.29 0.48 13.59
CA THR A 163 6.03 0.98 13.03
C THR A 163 6.06 0.90 11.52
N VAL A 164 5.10 0.20 10.94
CA VAL A 164 4.89 0.09 9.50
C VAL A 164 3.70 0.94 9.11
N PHE A 165 3.88 1.81 8.13
CA PHE A 165 2.83 2.60 7.49
C PHE A 165 2.58 2.05 6.10
N ILE A 166 1.31 1.84 5.73
CA ILE A 166 0.91 1.43 4.39
C ILE A 166 -0.12 2.44 3.89
N TYR A 167 0.14 3.08 2.76
CA TYR A 167 -0.72 4.12 2.20
C TYR A 167 -0.48 4.27 0.70
N SER A 168 -1.53 4.53 -0.08
CA SER A 168 -1.42 4.62 -1.54
C SER A 168 -0.66 3.40 -2.09
N THR A 169 0.44 3.60 -2.81
CA THR A 169 1.36 2.57 -3.33
C THR A 169 2.60 2.36 -2.46
N LYS A 170 2.62 2.90 -1.23
CA LYS A 170 3.82 3.02 -0.41
C LYS A 170 3.74 2.21 0.87
N ILE A 171 4.90 1.70 1.27
CA ILE A 171 5.17 1.14 2.59
C ILE A 171 6.30 1.95 3.21
N ALA A 172 6.15 2.37 4.46
CA ALA A 172 7.22 2.99 5.21
C ALA A 172 7.49 2.26 6.52
N LEU A 173 8.77 1.97 6.81
CA LEU A 173 9.24 1.41 8.07
C LEU A 173 9.88 2.54 8.87
N ALA A 174 9.26 2.93 9.99
CA ALA A 174 9.79 3.95 10.87
C ALA A 174 10.62 3.31 12.00
N LEU A 175 11.91 3.60 11.98
CA LEU A 175 12.88 3.25 13.01
C LEU A 175 13.09 4.48 13.90
N ARG A 176 12.53 4.44 15.11
CA ARG A 176 12.64 5.52 16.10
C ARG A 176 14.03 5.53 16.75
N ASP A 177 14.23 6.41 17.72
CA ASP A 177 15.48 6.54 18.48
C ASP A 177 16.05 5.18 18.93
N PRO A 178 17.37 4.94 18.79
CA PRO A 178 18.42 5.86 18.36
C PRO A 178 18.62 5.98 16.85
N HIS A 179 17.81 5.29 16.02
CA HIS A 179 18.06 5.20 14.58
C HIS A 179 17.60 6.41 13.79
N ASN A 180 16.49 7.05 14.20
CA ASN A 180 15.89 8.23 13.56
C ASN A 180 15.89 8.13 12.03
N LYS A 181 15.26 7.06 11.53
CA LYS A 181 15.28 6.68 10.12
C LYS A 181 13.91 6.17 9.66
N VAL A 182 13.51 6.56 8.45
CA VAL A 182 12.37 5.96 7.75
C VAL A 182 12.86 5.36 6.43
N LEU A 183 12.52 4.09 6.20
CA LEU A 183 12.70 3.42 4.91
C LEU A 183 11.34 3.40 4.20
N LEU A 184 11.22 4.13 3.10
CA LEU A 184 9.98 4.24 2.32
C LEU A 184 10.17 3.57 0.96
N LEU A 185 9.37 2.54 0.70
CA LEU A 185 9.29 1.85 -0.58
C LEU A 185 7.99 2.26 -1.28
N ASP A 186 8.10 2.89 -2.45
CA ASP A 186 6.98 3.13 -3.36
C ASP A 186 6.91 1.98 -4.36
N ASN A 187 6.02 1.03 -4.10
CA ASN A 187 5.73 -0.08 -4.99
C ASN A 187 4.32 -0.63 -4.69
N PHE A 188 3.45 -0.58 -5.70
CA PHE A 188 2.06 -1.02 -5.60
C PHE A 188 1.90 -2.47 -5.14
N PHE A 189 2.67 -3.41 -5.70
CA PHE A 189 2.53 -4.84 -5.40
C PHE A 189 2.94 -5.17 -3.96
N PHE A 190 4.05 -4.58 -3.49
CA PHE A 190 4.46 -4.74 -2.10
C PHE A 190 3.41 -4.11 -1.17
N ALA A 191 2.91 -2.91 -1.46
CA ALA A 191 1.89 -2.25 -0.65
C ALA A 191 0.59 -3.06 -0.55
N GLU A 192 0.09 -3.60 -1.66
CA GLU A 192 -1.10 -4.47 -1.67
C GLU A 192 -0.86 -5.81 -0.93
N GLY A 193 0.34 -6.37 -1.05
CA GLY A 193 0.75 -7.54 -0.27
C GLY A 193 0.72 -7.26 1.24
N MET A 194 1.35 -6.16 1.68
CA MET A 194 1.36 -5.75 3.09
C MET A 194 -0.04 -5.41 3.61
N LYS A 195 -0.88 -4.78 2.77
CA LYS A 195 -2.28 -4.51 3.09
C LYS A 195 -3.09 -5.79 3.33
N SER A 196 -2.80 -6.85 2.59
CA SER A 196 -3.43 -8.15 2.80
C SER A 196 -3.09 -8.74 4.18
N PHE A 197 -1.82 -8.69 4.58
CA PHE A 197 -1.40 -9.10 5.93
C PHE A 197 -2.00 -8.21 7.02
N PHE A 198 -2.04 -6.89 6.78
CA PHE A 198 -2.69 -5.95 7.69
C PHE A 198 -4.16 -6.31 7.89
N ASN A 199 -4.92 -6.54 6.81
CA ASN A 199 -6.34 -6.85 6.90
C ASN A 199 -6.59 -8.16 7.65
N MET A 200 -5.76 -9.19 7.44
CA MET A 200 -5.82 -10.43 8.22
C MET A 200 -5.67 -10.15 9.74
N LEU A 201 -4.70 -9.33 10.14
CA LEU A 201 -4.52 -8.95 11.54
C LEU A 201 -5.67 -8.09 12.05
N TRP A 202 -6.14 -7.15 11.23
CA TRP A 202 -7.25 -6.26 11.53
C TRP A 202 -8.52 -7.03 11.82
N ASP A 203 -8.90 -7.98 10.96
CA ASP A 203 -10.12 -8.77 11.10
C ASP A 203 -10.11 -9.66 12.36
N ASN A 204 -8.93 -10.02 12.85
CA ASN A 204 -8.73 -10.78 14.09
C ASN A 204 -8.42 -9.90 15.32
N GLY A 205 -8.25 -8.59 15.13
CA GLY A 205 -7.93 -7.64 16.18
C GLY A 205 -9.18 -7.26 17.00
N LYS A 206 -8.99 -6.98 18.29
CA LYS A 206 -10.08 -6.58 19.19
C LYS A 206 -10.28 -5.06 19.13
N PRO A 207 -11.50 -4.55 18.92
CA PRO A 207 -11.75 -3.12 19.04
C PRO A 207 -11.55 -2.65 20.49
N PHE A 208 -11.34 -1.34 20.65
CA PHE A 208 -11.36 -0.69 21.96
C PHE A 208 -12.73 -0.06 22.20
N ASP A 209 -13.28 -0.25 23.41
CA ASP A 209 -14.51 0.38 23.87
C ASP A 209 -14.33 1.88 24.21
#